data_AF-A0A645G978-F1
#
_entry.id   AF-A0A645G978-F1
#
_cell.length_a   1.000
_cell.length_b   1.000
_cell.length_c   1.000
_cell.angle_alpha   90.00
_cell.angle_beta   90.00
_cell.angle_gamma   90.00
#
_symmetry.space_group_name_H-M   'P 1'
#
loop_
_entity.id
_entity.type
_entity.pdbx_description
1 polymer ?
#
loop_
_entity_poly.entity_id
_entity_poly.type
_entity_poly.pdbx_seq_one_letter_code
_entity_poly.pdbx_strand_id
1 'polypeptide(L)'
;MAFISLEKVLPAAKSLLSDQGEIVALIKPQFEAGRDKVGKKGVVKDPKVHQEVILKVLQCCRDLQLFPLQLSYSPIKGPEGNIEYLVYLTNATGVLQNEVDEQTVAEIVGEAHTSL
;
A
#
# COMPACT_ATOMS: atom_id res chain seq x y z
N MET A 1 -5.99 -15.63 8.86
CA MET A 1 -5.07 -15.21 7.77
C MET A 1 -4.41 -13.90 8.17
N ALA A 2 -3.24 -13.59 7.62
CA ALA A 2 -2.24 -12.65 8.15
C ALA A 2 -2.79 -11.30 8.67
N PHE A 3 -2.47 -10.98 9.93
CA PHE A 3 -2.92 -9.78 10.67
C PHE A 3 -1.78 -8.77 10.90
N ILE A 4 -0.80 -8.72 9.99
CA ILE A 4 0.44 -7.99 10.21
C ILE A 4 0.57 -6.86 9.20
N SER A 5 0.89 -5.66 9.71
CA SER A 5 1.16 -4.48 8.90
C SER A 5 2.41 -4.67 8.05
N LEU A 6 2.41 -4.09 6.85
CA LEU A 6 3.56 -4.06 5.96
C LEU A 6 4.80 -3.44 6.62
N GLU A 7 4.64 -2.51 7.55
CA GLU A 7 5.75 -1.90 8.30
C GLU A 7 6.59 -2.96 9.04
N LYS A 8 5.99 -4.08 9.44
CA LYS A 8 6.69 -5.17 10.12
C LYS A 8 7.25 -6.22 9.16
N VAL A 9 6.67 -6.37 7.97
CA VAL A 9 7.04 -7.40 7.01
C VAL A 9 8.14 -6.90 6.06
N LEU A 10 8.05 -5.65 5.61
CA LEU A 10 8.97 -5.08 4.62
C LEU A 10 10.44 -5.07 5.06
N PRO A 11 10.81 -4.82 6.34
CA PRO A 11 12.22 -4.90 6.75
C PRO A 11 12.81 -6.30 6.57
N ALA A 12 12.05 -7.34 6.95
CA ALA A 12 12.47 -8.73 6.78
C ALA A 12 12.53 -9.11 5.29
N ALA A 13 11.53 -8.72 4.50
CA ALA A 13 11.52 -8.96 3.06
C ALA A 13 12.71 -8.29 2.36
N LYS A 14 13.03 -7.04 2.70
CA LYS A 14 14.19 -6.32 2.17
C LYS A 14 15.50 -7.04 2.47
N SER A 15 15.67 -7.57 3.68
CA SER A 15 16.91 -8.27 4.06
C SER A 15 17.22 -9.53 3.23
N LEU A 16 16.20 -10.07 2.56
CA LEU A 16 16.31 -11.25 1.69
C LEU A 16 16.38 -10.88 0.21
N LEU A 17 16.23 -9.60 -0.13
CA LEU A 17 16.15 -9.12 -1.50
C LEU A 17 17.55 -8.85 -2.07
N SER A 18 17.76 -9.14 -3.36
CA SER A 18 18.96 -8.72 -4.06
C SER A 18 18.95 -7.21 -4.33
N ASP A 19 20.10 -6.64 -4.69
CA ASP A 19 20.26 -5.21 -4.99
C ASP A 19 19.39 -4.69 -6.16
N GLN A 20 18.85 -5.60 -6.98
CA GLN A 20 17.93 -5.29 -8.08
C GLN A 20 16.59 -6.03 -7.92
N GLY A 21 16.33 -6.54 -6.71
CA GLY A 21 15.13 -7.28 -6.42
C GLY A 21 13.90 -6.38 -6.33
N GLU A 22 12.75 -7.01 -6.50
CA GLU A 22 11.47 -6.34 -6.62
C GLU A 22 10.45 -6.98 -5.67
N ILE A 23 9.48 -6.17 -5.21
CA ILE A 23 8.42 -6.61 -4.31
C ILE A 23 7.10 -6.10 -4.87
N VAL A 24 6.10 -6.98 -4.94
CA VAL A 24 4.70 -6.59 -5.05
C VAL A 24 4.04 -6.84 -3.70
N ALA A 25 3.57 -5.77 -3.07
CA ALA A 25 2.94 -5.82 -1.75
C ALA A 25 1.47 -5.42 -1.82
N LEU A 26 0.64 -6.15 -1.08
CA LEU A 26 -0.79 -5.89 -0.96
C LEU A 26 -1.05 -5.04 0.30
N ILE A 27 -1.46 -3.80 0.11
CA ILE A 27 -1.83 -2.85 1.14
C ILE A 27 -3.31 -3.09 1.51
N LYS A 28 -3.57 -3.32 2.79
CA LYS A 28 -4.89 -3.60 3.33
C LYS A 28 -5.29 -2.52 4.33
N PRO A 29 -6.08 -1.50 3.94
CA PRO A 29 -6.42 -0.38 4.81
C PRO A 29 -6.94 -0.77 6.20
N GLN A 30 -7.70 -1.85 6.31
CA GLN A 30 -8.25 -2.34 7.57
C GLN A 30 -7.21 -2.82 8.60
N PHE A 31 -5.99 -3.12 8.16
CA PHE A 31 -4.89 -3.53 9.05
C PHE A 31 -3.85 -2.43 9.29
N GLU A 32 -3.77 -1.46 8.40
CA GLU A 32 -2.84 -0.33 8.49
C GLU A 32 -3.47 0.90 9.16
N ALA A 33 -4.79 1.08 9.03
CA ALA A 33 -5.53 2.15 9.67
C ALA A 33 -5.62 1.93 11.19
N GLY A 34 -5.56 3.02 11.96
CA GLY A 34 -5.84 3.00 13.40
C GLY A 34 -7.23 2.44 13.70
N ARG A 35 -7.40 1.82 14.88
CA ARG A 35 -8.68 1.18 15.28
C ARG A 35 -9.87 2.14 15.23
N ASP A 36 -9.60 3.41 15.47
CA ASP A 36 -10.49 4.56 15.41
C ASP A 36 -10.98 4.92 14.00
N LYS A 37 -10.26 4.51 12.95
CA LYS A 37 -10.59 4.76 11.54
C LYS A 37 -11.26 3.56 10.85
N VAL A 38 -11.41 2.45 11.56
CA VAL A 38 -12.04 1.23 11.06
C VAL A 38 -13.52 1.22 11.45
N GLY A 39 -14.40 1.17 10.44
CA GLY A 39 -15.85 1.23 10.64
C GLY A 39 -16.48 -0.06 11.17
N LYS A 40 -17.82 -0.05 11.25
CA LYS A 40 -18.60 -1.25 11.63
C LYS A 40 -18.24 -2.43 10.70
N LYS A 41 -18.07 -3.61 11.30
CA LYS A 41 -17.62 -4.85 10.64
C LYS A 41 -16.17 -4.85 10.13
N GLY A 42 -15.31 -3.93 10.57
CA GLY A 42 -13.89 -3.96 10.17
C GLY A 42 -13.65 -3.40 8.77
N VAL A 43 -14.55 -2.55 8.26
CA VAL A 43 -14.48 -2.01 6.90
C VAL A 43 -14.05 -0.55 6.93
N VAL A 44 -13.03 -0.22 6.13
CA VAL A 44 -12.64 1.17 5.85
C VAL A 44 -13.39 1.60 4.59
N LYS A 45 -14.17 2.68 4.69
CA LYS A 45 -14.99 3.20 3.59
C LYS A 45 -14.64 4.61 3.15
N ASP A 46 -13.89 5.34 3.97
CA ASP A 46 -13.52 6.71 3.68
C ASP A 46 -12.31 6.73 2.74
N PRO A 47 -12.44 7.27 1.52
CA PRO A 47 -11.32 7.38 0.58
C PRO A 47 -10.11 8.14 1.18
N LYS A 48 -10.35 9.11 2.06
CA LYS A 48 -9.26 9.86 2.71
C LYS A 48 -8.43 8.98 3.63
N VAL A 49 -9.07 8.04 4.34
CA VAL A 49 -8.36 7.07 5.17
C VAL A 49 -7.53 6.13 4.30
N HIS A 50 -8.02 5.76 3.12
CA HIS A 50 -7.26 4.92 2.18
C HIS A 50 -6.01 5.66 1.67
N GLN A 51 -6.16 6.92 1.27
CA GLN A 51 -5.03 7.77 0.85
C GLN A 51 -3.99 7.90 1.96
N GLU A 52 -4.43 8.21 3.19
CA GLU A 52 -3.53 8.35 4.34
C GLU A 52 -2.75 7.06 4.63
N VAL A 53 -3.44 5.91 4.61
CA VAL A 53 -2.79 4.61 4.78
C VAL A 53 -1.76 4.36 3.70
N ILE A 54 -2.11 4.57 2.43
CA ILE A 54 -1.20 4.31 1.32
C ILE A 54 0.03 5.22 1.47
N LEU A 55 -0.15 6.51 1.70
CA LEU A 55 0.96 7.46 1.89
C LEU A 55 1.87 7.06 3.05
N LYS A 56 1.30 6.59 4.17
CA LYS A 56 2.06 6.06 5.31
C LYS A 56 2.91 4.85 4.91
N VAL A 57 2.33 3.91 4.17
CA VAL A 57 3.05 2.72 3.69
C VAL A 57 4.16 3.12 2.70
N LEU A 58 3.87 4.01 1.75
CA LEU A 58 4.88 4.50 0.80
C LEU A 58 6.03 5.20 1.51
N GLN A 59 5.75 5.99 2.56
CA GLN A 59 6.79 6.59 3.38
C GLN A 59 7.64 5.53 4.10
N CYS A 60 7.01 4.51 4.69
CA CYS A 60 7.74 3.40 5.30
C CYS A 60 8.66 2.68 4.29
N CYS A 61 8.18 2.45 3.07
CA CYS A 61 9.00 1.90 1.99
C CYS A 61 10.23 2.79 1.72
N ARG A 62 10.03 4.10 1.57
CA ARG A 62 11.10 5.08 1.34
C ARG A 62 12.13 5.09 2.47
N ASP A 63 11.68 5.06 3.73
CA ASP A 63 12.55 5.00 4.91
C ASP A 63 13.40 3.72 4.92
N LEU A 64 12.86 2.62 4.38
CA LEU A 64 13.56 1.37 4.15
C LEU A 64 14.37 1.35 2.85
N GLN A 65 14.52 2.45 2.11
CA GLN A 65 15.16 2.47 0.79
C GLN A 65 14.55 1.44 -0.18
N LEU A 66 13.24 1.26 -0.13
CA LEU A 66 12.44 0.56 -1.14
C LEU A 66 11.62 1.61 -1.88
N PHE A 67 11.76 1.66 -3.20
CA PHE A 67 11.22 2.74 -4.00
C PHE A 67 9.92 2.32 -4.70
N PRO A 68 8.79 3.03 -4.46
CA PRO A 68 7.54 2.73 -5.13
C PRO A 68 7.56 3.14 -6.60
N LEU A 69 7.50 2.15 -7.49
CA LEU A 69 7.45 2.35 -8.94
C LEU A 69 6.02 2.47 -9.46
N GLN A 70 5.08 1.74 -8.86
CA GLN A 70 3.69 1.78 -9.30
C GLN A 70 2.73 1.45 -8.16
N LEU A 71 1.54 2.04 -8.24
CA LEU A 71 0.40 1.77 -7.36
C LEU A 71 -0.82 1.41 -8.22
N SER A 72 -1.60 0.45 -7.75
CA SER A 72 -2.90 0.11 -8.32
C SER A 72 -3.84 -0.41 -7.22
N TYR A 73 -5.09 -0.71 -7.56
CA TYR A 73 -6.05 -1.35 -6.67
C TYR A 73 -6.25 -2.82 -7.05
N SER A 74 -6.58 -3.65 -6.05
CA SER A 74 -6.93 -5.05 -6.27
C SER A 74 -8.24 -5.13 -7.08
N PRO A 75 -8.31 -5.99 -8.12
CA PRO A 75 -9.55 -6.16 -8.90
C PRO A 75 -10.66 -6.86 -8.10
N ILE A 76 -10.33 -7.44 -6.94
CA ILE A 76 -11.28 -8.06 -6.03
C ILE A 76 -11.27 -7.36 -4.67
N LYS A 77 -12.44 -7.28 -4.04
CA LYS A 77 -12.57 -6.81 -2.66
C LYS A 77 -12.07 -7.86 -1.68
N GLY A 78 -11.36 -7.41 -0.65
CA GLY A 78 -10.98 -8.22 0.49
C GLY A 78 -12.17 -8.60 1.39
N PRO A 79 -11.89 -9.24 2.53
CA PRO A 79 -12.91 -9.61 3.50
C PRO A 79 -13.80 -8.43 3.90
N GLU A 80 -15.10 -8.70 4.09
CA GLU A 80 -16.12 -7.71 4.44
C GLU A 80 -16.28 -6.56 3.42
N GLY A 81 -15.69 -6.68 2.23
CA GLY A 81 -15.78 -5.69 1.16
C GLY A 81 -14.75 -4.57 1.21
N ASN A 82 -13.64 -4.75 1.94
CA ASN A 82 -12.54 -3.78 1.97
C ASN A 82 -11.88 -3.67 0.58
N ILE A 83 -11.63 -2.44 0.13
CA ILE A 83 -10.80 -2.19 -1.05
C ILE A 83 -9.34 -2.37 -0.61
N GLU A 84 -8.57 -3.13 -1.38
CA GLU A 84 -7.15 -3.41 -1.13
C GLU A 84 -6.33 -2.86 -2.30
N TYR A 85 -5.07 -2.51 -2.05
CA TYR A 85 -4.20 -1.86 -3.03
C TYR A 85 -2.91 -2.65 -3.26
N LEU A 86 -2.33 -2.54 -4.44
CA LEU A 86 -1.09 -3.19 -4.82
C LEU A 86 -0.02 -2.12 -5.04
N VAL A 87 1.11 -2.26 -4.37
CA VAL A 87 2.29 -1.43 -4.62
C VAL A 87 3.42 -2.29 -5.16
N TYR A 88 4.07 -1.80 -6.21
CA TYR A 88 5.25 -2.38 -6.81
C TYR A 88 6.47 -1.56 -6.39
N LEU A 89 7.42 -2.23 -5.73
CA LEU A 89 8.60 -1.64 -5.10
C LEU A 89 9.86 -2.22 -5.74
N THR A 90 10.89 -1.38 -5.87
CA THR A 90 12.25 -1.82 -6.24
C THR A 90 13.25 -1.53 -5.13
N ASN A 91 14.24 -2.42 -4.98
CA ASN A 91 15.43 -2.19 -4.15
C ASN A 91 16.61 -1.59 -4.96
N ALA A 92 16.43 -1.39 -6.27
CA ALA A 92 17.47 -0.83 -7.13
C ALA A 92 17.76 0.63 -6.77
N THR A 93 18.99 0.90 -6.33
CA THR A 93 19.48 2.26 -6.11
C THR A 93 19.88 2.89 -7.43
N GLY A 94 19.20 3.98 -7.85
CA GLY A 94 19.62 4.79 -9.00
C GLY A 94 18.62 4.93 -10.15
N VAL A 95 17.46 4.29 -10.07
CA VAL A 95 16.36 4.49 -11.02
C VAL A 95 15.19 5.15 -10.30
N LEU A 96 15.09 6.48 -10.36
CA LEU A 96 13.92 7.20 -9.90
C LEU A 96 13.45 8.15 -11.01
N GLN A 97 12.88 7.57 -12.05
CA GLN A 97 11.97 8.29 -12.93
C GLN A 97 10.60 7.66 -12.72
N ASN A 98 9.62 8.47 -12.27
CA ASN A 98 8.24 8.09 -11.95
C ASN A 98 8.05 7.42 -10.58
N GLU A 99 8.25 8.19 -9.51
CA GLU A 99 7.84 7.78 -8.17
C GLU A 99 6.33 7.96 -7.97
N VAL A 100 5.68 7.05 -7.23
CA VAL A 100 4.29 7.22 -6.83
C VAL A 100 4.16 8.42 -5.88
N ASP A 101 3.52 9.48 -6.36
CA ASP A 101 3.26 10.72 -5.64
C ASP A 101 1.84 10.78 -5.06
N GLU A 102 1.55 11.86 -4.31
CA GLU A 102 0.24 12.05 -3.66
C GLU A 102 -0.90 12.16 -4.68
N GLN A 103 -0.65 12.75 -5.86
CA GLN A 103 -1.65 12.87 -6.91
C GLN A 103 -2.03 11.49 -7.46
N THR A 104 -1.04 10.66 -7.78
CA THR A 104 -1.24 9.28 -8.24
C THR A 104 -2.03 8.48 -7.21
N VAL A 105 -1.73 8.63 -5.91
CA VAL A 105 -2.48 7.96 -4.84
C VAL A 105 -3.95 8.41 -4.84
N ALA A 106 -4.22 9.71 -4.95
CA ALA A 106 -5.58 10.23 -4.97
C ALA A 106 -6.38 9.72 -6.17
N GLU A 107 -5.77 9.69 -7.35
CA GLU A 107 -6.37 9.16 -8.59
C GLU A 107 -6.73 7.68 -8.45
N ILE A 108 -5.77 6.84 -8.06
CA ILE A 108 -5.98 5.40 -7.88
C ILE A 108 -7.04 5.09 -6.82
N VAL A 109 -7.05 5.83 -5.70
CA VAL A 109 -8.09 5.68 -4.68
C VAL A 109 -9.46 6.08 -5.24
N GLY A 110 -9.55 7.19 -5.99
CA GLY A 110 -10.80 7.62 -6.64
C GLY A 110 -11.34 6.60 -7.63
N GLU A 111 -10.47 6.04 -8.47
CA GLU A 111 -10.83 4.97 -9.41
C GLU A 111 -11.33 3.72 -8.68
N ALA A 112 -10.62 3.28 -7.64
CA ALA A 112 -11.00 2.09 -6.88
C ALA A 112 -12.39 2.24 -6.24
N HIS A 113 -12.70 3.42 -5.70
CA HIS A 113 -14.03 3.70 -5.11
C HIS A 113 -15.15 3.81 -6.14
N THR A 114 -14.83 4.13 -7.39
CA THR A 114 -15.81 4.23 -8.49
C THR A 114 -16.09 2.86 -9.12
N SER A 115 -15.04 2.04 -9.25
CA SER A 115 -15.10 0.74 -9.93
C SER A 115 -15.59 -0.42 -9.05
N LEU A 116 -15.55 -0.29 -7.72
CA LEU A 116 -15.78 -1.39 -6.77
C LEU A 116 -16.93 -1.12 -5.79
#